data_AF-A0A109LMS6-F1
#
_entry.id   AF-A0A109LMS6-F1
#
_cell.length_a   1.000
_cell.length_b   1.000
_cell.length_c   1.000
_cell.angle_alpha   90.00
_cell.angle_beta   90.00
_cell.angle_gamma   90.00
#
_symmetry.space_group_name_H-M   'P 1'
#
loop_
_entity.id
_entity.type
_entity.pdbx_description
1 polymer ?
#
loop_
_entity_poly.entity_id
_entity_poly.type
_entity_poly.pdbx_seq_one_letter_code
_entity_poly.pdbx_strand_id
1 'polypeptide(L)' 'MTDQPSPDPDADKRAVRRFAILNAVRIGSLLAVMAGIAGAQNVIAMPFPLAVALALAGFLGFFFGPYYLAKYFKGKQ' A
#
# COMPACT_ATOMS: atom_id res chain seq x y z
N MET A 1 4.19 26.14 32.68
CA MET A 1 5.12 25.42 31.78
C MET A 1 4.49 24.08 31.51
N THR A 2 4.00 23.84 30.30
CA THR A 2 3.41 22.56 29.92
C THR A 2 4.54 21.56 29.72
N ASP A 3 4.67 20.57 30.61
CA ASP A 3 5.51 19.40 30.40
C ASP A 3 4.95 18.61 29.20
N GLN A 4 5.30 19.05 28.00
CA GLN A 4 5.17 18.23 26.80
C GLN A 4 6.12 17.05 27.00
N PRO A 5 5.64 15.79 27.07
CA PRO A 5 6.53 14.66 27.13
C PRO A 5 7.46 14.72 25.91
N SER A 6 8.77 14.73 26.16
CA SER A 6 9.80 14.66 25.12
C SER A 6 9.39 13.62 24.07
N PRO A 7 9.40 13.95 22.77
CA PRO A 7 9.09 12.97 21.73
C PRO A 7 9.99 11.75 21.92
N ASP A 8 9.40 10.56 22.06
CA ASP A 8 10.17 9.32 22.02
C ASP A 8 10.76 9.24 20.60
N PRO A 9 12.10 9.41 20.43
CA PRO A 9 12.72 9.41 19.10
C PRO A 9 12.52 8.08 18.37
N ASP A 10 12.20 7.01 19.09
CA ASP A 10 11.90 5.71 18.50
C ASP A 10 10.44 5.60 18.06
N ALA A 11 9.50 6.32 18.70
CA ALA A 11 8.11 6.41 18.25
C ALA A 11 7.98 7.12 16.90
N ASP A 12 8.72 8.21 16.72
CA ASP A 12 8.74 8.98 15.47
C ASP A 12 9.30 8.14 14.31
N LYS A 13 10.41 7.43 14.52
CA LYS A 13 10.98 6.52 13.52
C LYS A 13 10.00 5.41 13.12
N ARG A 14 9.28 4.83 14.10
CA ARG A 14 8.23 3.82 13.83
C ARG A 14 7.08 4.40 13.02
N ALA A 15 6.63 5.62 13.34
CA ALA A 15 5.56 6.30 12.62
C ALA A 15 5.94 6.59 11.16
N VAL A 16 7.13 7.17 10.93
CA VAL A 16 7.65 7.46 9.58
C VAL A 16 7.76 6.17 8.75
N ARG A 17 8.30 5.10 9.34
CA ARG A 17 8.42 3.81 8.65
C ARG A 17 7.05 3.24 8.26
N ARG A 18 6.07 3.24 9.17
CA ARG A 18 4.71 2.75 8.90
C ARG A 18 4.03 3.58 7.82
N PHE A 19 4.19 4.89 7.85
CA PHE A 19 3.70 5.80 6.82
C PHE A 19 4.32 5.49 5.44
N ALA A 20 5.64 5.31 5.38
CA ALA A 20 6.33 4.96 4.14
C ALA A 20 5.81 3.62 3.57
N ILE A 21 5.63 2.60 4.43
CA ILE A 21 5.10 1.30 4.01
C ILE A 21 3.67 1.44 3.46
N LEU A 22 2.78 2.19 4.13
CA LEU A 22 1.41 2.39 3.67
C LEU A 22 1.35 3.07 2.29
N ASN A 23 2.20 4.07 2.06
CA ASN A 23 2.29 4.72 0.76
C ASN A 23 2.87 3.81 -0.31
N ALA A 24 3.90 3.02 0.02
CA ALA A 24 4.45 2.03 -0.90
C ALA A 24 3.39 1.02 -1.35
N VAL A 25 2.54 0.54 -0.43
CA VAL A 25 1.42 -0.34 -0.77
C VAL A 25 0.40 0.34 -1.68
N ARG A 26 0.02 1.60 -1.40
CA ARG A 26 -0.92 2.35 -2.24
C ARG A 26 -0.38 2.55 -3.66
N ILE A 27 0.85 3.03 -3.77
CA ILE A 27 1.50 3.30 -5.06
C ILE A 27 1.68 1.99 -5.82
N GLY A 28 2.20 0.93 -5.17
CA GLY A 28 2.37 -0.38 -5.80
C GLY A 28 1.04 -0.97 -6.29
N SER A 29 -0.03 -0.80 -5.51
CA SER A 29 -1.38 -1.24 -5.88
C SER A 29 -1.91 -0.47 -7.10
N LEU A 30 -1.73 0.86 -7.12
CA LEU A 30 -2.12 1.69 -8.27
C LEU A 30 -1.34 1.30 -9.54
N LEU A 31 -0.03 1.08 -9.42
CA LEU A 31 0.80 0.61 -10.53
C LEU A 31 0.34 -0.75 -11.05
N ALA A 32 -0.05 -1.67 -10.16
CA ALA A 32 -0.61 -2.96 -10.57
C ALA A 32 -1.94 -2.80 -11.32
N VAL A 33 -2.82 -1.89 -10.88
CA VAL A 33 -4.06 -1.55 -11.62
C VAL A 33 -3.72 -1.05 -13.02
N MET A 34 -2.83 -0.05 -13.11
CA MET A 34 -2.43 0.53 -14.39
C MET A 34 -1.78 -0.51 -15.32
N ALA A 35 -0.90 -1.36 -14.80
CA ALA A 35 -0.26 -2.43 -15.56
C ALA A 35 -1.27 -3.47 -16.05
N GLY A 36 -2.24 -3.85 -15.22
CA GLY A 36 -3.31 -4.77 -15.60
C GLY A 36 -4.22 -4.19 -16.69
N ILE A 37 -4.57 -2.90 -16.59
CA ILE A 37 -5.34 -2.20 -17.65
C ILE A 37 -4.53 -2.12 -18.94
N ALA A 38 -3.24 -1.76 -18.86
CA ALA A 38 -2.36 -1.69 -20.03
C ALA A 38 -2.21 -3.06 -20.71
N GLY A 39 -2.11 -4.14 -19.94
CA GLY A 39 -2.13 -5.51 -20.46
C GLY A 39 -3.44 -5.88 -21.14
N ALA A 40 -4.58 -5.52 -20.55
CA ALA A 40 -5.90 -5.78 -21.14
C ALA A 40 -6.13 -5.00 -22.45
N GLN A 41 -5.47 -3.84 -22.60
CA GLN A 41 -5.48 -3.02 -23.82
C GLN A 41 -4.43 -3.46 -24.87
N ASN A 42 -3.70 -4.56 -24.63
CA ASN A 42 -2.59 -5.04 -25.48
C ASN A 42 -1.42 -4.04 -25.64
N VAL A 43 -1.26 -3.08 -24.71
CA VAL A 43 -0.06 -2.24 -24.63
C VAL A 43 1.12 -3.05 -24.08
N ILE A 44 0.83 -3.98 -23.17
CA ILE A 44 1.78 -4.95 -22.64
C ILE A 44 1.36 -6.33 -23.16
N ALA A 45 2.29 -7.06 -23.77
CA ALA A 45 2.04 -8.42 -24.24
C ALA A 45 1.93 -9.38 -23.04
N MET A 46 0.71 -9.63 -22.59
CA MET A 46 0.40 -10.59 -21.54
C MET A 46 -0.99 -11.22 -21.76
N PRO A 47 -1.26 -12.43 -21.24
CA PRO A 47 -2.57 -13.05 -21.37
C PRO A 47 -3.67 -12.19 -20.74
N PHE A 48 -4.79 -12.00 -21.45
CA PHE A 48 -5.92 -11.21 -20.95
C PHE A 48 -6.40 -11.61 -19.55
N PRO A 49 -6.55 -12.92 -19.20
CA PRO A 49 -6.95 -13.31 -17.85
C PRO A 49 -5.97 -12.83 -16.77
N LEU A 50 -4.66 -12.85 -17.07
CA LEU A 50 -3.63 -12.39 -16.16
C LEU A 50 -3.67 -10.87 -16.00
N ALA A 51 -3.94 -10.14 -17.09
CA ALA A 51 -4.05 -8.69 -17.06
C ALA A 51 -5.24 -8.23 -16.19
N VAL A 52 -6.39 -8.87 -16.37
CA VAL A 52 -7.59 -8.63 -15.55
C VAL A 52 -7.34 -9.01 -14.10
N ALA A 53 -6.73 -10.17 -13.83
CA ALA A 53 -6.41 -10.59 -12.47
C ALA A 53 -5.46 -9.60 -11.77
N LEU A 54 -4.46 -9.08 -12.48
CA LEU A 54 -3.53 -8.07 -11.95
C LEU A 54 -4.24 -6.75 -11.65
N ALA A 55 -5.13 -6.31 -12.54
CA ALA A 55 -5.90 -5.09 -12.32
C ALA A 55 -6.81 -5.22 -11.08
N LEU A 56 -7.50 -6.35 -10.94
CA LEU A 56 -8.35 -6.63 -9.78
C LEU A 56 -7.54 -6.77 -8.50
N ALA A 57 -6.40 -7.46 -8.54
CA ALA A 57 -5.52 -7.61 -7.39
C ALA A 57 -4.96 -6.25 -6.93
N GLY A 58 -4.55 -5.39 -7.87
CA GLY A 58 -4.16 -4.02 -7.58
C GLY A 58 -5.29 -3.19 -6.98
N PHE A 59 -6.51 -3.33 -7.52
CA PHE A 59 -7.68 -2.62 -7.00
C PHE A 59 -8.00 -3.04 -5.56
N LEU A 60 -8.11 -4.34 -5.31
CA LEU A 60 -8.32 -4.88 -3.96
C LEU A 60 -7.17 -4.50 -3.02
N GLY A 61 -5.92 -4.57 -3.50
CA GLY A 61 -4.74 -4.15 -2.74
C GLY A 61 -4.77 -2.68 -2.33
N PHE A 62 -5.28 -1.81 -3.19
CA PHE A 62 -5.38 -0.37 -2.91
C PHE A 62 -6.40 -0.06 -1.79
N PHE A 63 -7.58 -0.70 -1.86
CA PHE A 63 -8.65 -0.46 -0.88
C PHE A 63 -8.42 -1.21 0.43
N PHE A 64 -8.04 -2.48 0.36
CA PHE A 64 -7.96 -3.36 1.53
C PHE A 64 -6.55 -3.48 2.10
N GLY A 65 -5.51 -3.33 1.27
CA GLY A 65 -4.12 -3.46 1.70
C GLY A 65 -3.75 -2.51 2.86
N PRO A 66 -3.97 -1.18 2.73
CA PRO A 66 -3.68 -0.25 3.81
C PRO A 66 -4.46 -0.53 5.10
N TYR A 67 -5.72 -0.95 4.98
CA TYR A 67 -6.58 -1.29 6.11
C TYR A 67 -6.01 -2.48 6.90
N TYR A 68 -5.69 -3.59 6.22
CA TYR A 68 -5.13 -4.77 6.87
C TYR A 68 -3.74 -4.49 7.45
N LEU A 69 -2.93 -3.67 6.78
CA LEU A 69 -1.60 -3.31 7.26
C LEU A 69 -1.65 -2.42 8.50
N ALA A 70 -2.57 -1.45 8.54
CA ALA A 70 -2.80 -0.64 9.73
C ALA A 70 -3.29 -1.50 10.91
N LYS A 71 -4.20 -2.45 10.66
CA LYS A 71 -4.65 -3.42 11.67
C LYS A 71 -3.49 -4.27 12.21
N TYR A 72 -2.60 -4.72 11.33
CA TYR A 72 -1.40 -5.46 11.71
C TYR A 72 -0.44 -4.63 12.58
N PHE A 73 -0.24 -3.35 12.27
CA PHE A 73 0.60 -2.47 13.07
C PHE A 73 0.03 -2.18 14.46
N LYS A 74 -1.29 -2.13 14.60
CA LYS A 74 -1.97 -1.96 15.88
C LYS A 74 -1.83 -3.20 16.77
N GLY A 75 -1.82 -4.40 16.20
CA GLY A 75 -1.61 -5.66 16.94
C GLY A 75 -0.17 -5.89 17.44
N LYS A 76 0.77 -4.97 17.13
CA LYS A 76 2.17 -4.99 17.60
C LYS A 76 2.52 -3.82 18.52
N GLN A 77 1.50 -3.07 18.99
CA GLN A 77 1.63 -2.15 20.13
C GLN A 77 1.36 -2.91 21.42
#